data_AF-A0A4Y2CZA5-F1
#
_entry.id   AF-A0A4Y2CZA5-F1
#
_cell.length_a   1.000
_cell.length_b   1.000
_cell.length_c   1.000
_cell.angle_alpha   90.00
_cell.angle_beta   90.00
_cell.angle_gamma   90.00
#
_symmetry.space_group_name_H-M   'P 1'
#
loop_
_entity.id
_entity.type
_entity.pdbx_description
1 polymer ?
#
loop_
_entity_poly.entity_id
_entity_poly.type
_entity_poly.pdbx_seq_one_letter_code
_entity_poly.pdbx_strand_id
1 'polypeptide(L)'
;MKNWTTFFTDGLFRKEVPTSGIMIQQKALNFNSKLGGSKEFQASSGWLEKFKNSHGIHQLSIVGEKLSSGIEAGNSFVAELQDFIVKEKLTADQIYNCDETVLYWRALPTKTLAVVNEAVAPGQKKMKDRVPMLLAHIV
;
A
#
# COMPACT_ATOMS: atom_id res chain seq x y z
N MET A 1 -4.73 9.59 -35.71
CA MET A 1 -3.59 9.65 -34.77
C MET A 1 -3.84 8.63 -33.66
N LYS A 2 -3.36 7.40 -33.87
CA LYS A 2 -3.31 6.32 -32.87
C LYS A 2 -1.82 6.11 -32.58
N ASN A 3 -1.29 6.79 -31.57
CA ASN A 3 0.15 6.87 -31.41
C ASN A 3 0.48 7.26 -29.96
N TRP A 4 1.45 6.57 -29.38
CA TRP A 4 2.04 6.71 -28.04
C TRP A 4 1.19 6.34 -26.81
N THR A 5 -0.05 6.82 -26.64
CA THR A 5 -0.83 6.56 -25.41
C THR A 5 -1.19 5.09 -25.24
N THR A 6 -1.60 4.42 -26.33
CA THR A 6 -1.93 2.98 -26.34
C THR A 6 -0.68 2.12 -26.10
N PHE A 7 0.48 2.50 -26.65
CA PHE A 7 1.76 1.82 -26.38
C PHE A 7 2.17 1.96 -24.91
N PHE A 8 1.93 3.14 -24.34
CA PHE A 8 2.22 3.42 -22.94
C PHE A 8 1.33 2.58 -22.01
N THR A 9 0.02 2.51 -22.26
CA THR A 9 -0.89 1.68 -21.46
C THR A 9 -0.62 0.18 -21.65
N ASP A 10 -0.49 -0.29 -22.90
CA ASP A 10 -0.30 -1.72 -23.18
C ASP A 10 1.03 -2.26 -22.63
N GLY A 11 2.10 -1.44 -22.65
CA GLY A 11 3.39 -1.81 -22.08
C GLY A 11 3.49 -1.68 -20.56
N LEU A 12 2.65 -0.84 -19.94
CA LEU A 12 2.66 -0.61 -18.49
C LEU A 12 1.82 -1.64 -17.72
N PHE A 13 0.70 -2.08 -18.31
CA PHE A 13 -0.24 -2.99 -17.67
C PHE A 13 -0.06 -4.47 -18.07
N ARG A 14 0.66 -4.80 -19.16
CA ARG A 14 0.98 -6.21 -19.52
C ARG A 14 1.88 -6.93 -18.53
N LYS A 15 2.72 -6.20 -17.82
CA LYS A 15 3.38 -6.73 -16.62
C LYS A 15 2.46 -6.31 -15.49
N GLU A 16 1.80 -7.25 -14.85
CA GLU A 16 0.88 -7.10 -13.70
C GLU A 16 1.52 -6.42 -12.46
N VAL A 17 2.53 -5.56 -12.64
CA VAL A 17 3.28 -4.87 -11.61
C VAL A 17 2.43 -3.74 -11.04
N PRO A 18 2.25 -3.70 -9.71
CA PRO A 18 1.61 -2.59 -9.03
C PRO A 18 2.24 -1.24 -9.40
N THR A 19 1.49 -0.44 -10.15
CA THR A 19 1.96 0.84 -10.66
C THR A 19 1.29 1.99 -9.91
N SER A 20 2.10 2.81 -9.23
CA SER A 20 1.59 4.00 -8.53
C SER A 20 1.45 5.20 -9.46
N GLY A 21 0.66 6.20 -9.04
CA GLY A 21 0.54 7.47 -9.77
C GLY A 21 1.87 8.18 -10.01
N ILE A 22 2.78 8.14 -9.03
CA ILE A 22 4.12 8.72 -9.14
C ILE A 22 4.95 8.01 -10.23
N MET A 23 4.86 6.68 -10.31
CA MET A 23 5.55 5.92 -11.36
C MET A 23 5.05 6.28 -12.75
N ILE A 24 3.74 6.52 -12.92
CA ILE A 24 3.16 6.98 -14.19
C ILE A 24 3.72 8.36 -14.57
N GLN A 25 3.75 9.30 -13.62
CA GLN A 25 4.25 10.65 -13.86
C GLN A 25 5.73 10.64 -14.26
N GLN A 26 6.57 9.90 -13.53
CA GLN A 26 7.98 9.74 -13.86
C GLN A 26 8.20 9.12 -15.24
N LYS A 27 7.43 8.09 -15.57
CA LYS A 27 7.56 7.41 -16.86
C LYS A 27 7.07 8.26 -18.02
N ALA A 28 6.02 9.06 -17.82
CA ALA A 28 5.54 10.03 -18.80
C ALA A 28 6.60 11.10 -19.11
N LEU A 29 7.29 11.62 -18.10
CA LEU A 29 8.41 12.55 -18.28
C LEU A 29 9.55 11.89 -19.07
N ASN A 30 9.93 10.66 -18.72
CA ASN A 30 10.98 9.91 -19.42
C ASN A 30 10.66 9.71 -20.91
N PHE A 31 9.41 9.35 -21.23
CA PHE A 31 8.97 9.20 -22.61
C PHE A 31 8.91 10.53 -23.35
N ASN A 32 8.43 11.59 -22.71
CA ASN A 32 8.42 12.92 -23.32
C ASN A 32 9.84 13.35 -23.72
N SER A 33 10.84 13.14 -22.86
CA SER A 33 12.24 13.43 -23.21
C SER A 33 12.77 12.55 -24.35
N LYS A 34 12.49 11.23 -24.32
CA LYS A 34 12.97 10.29 -25.35
C LYS A 34 12.35 10.52 -26.72
N LEU A 35 11.11 11.01 -26.76
CA LEU A 35 10.38 11.28 -28.00
C LEU A 35 10.58 12.71 -28.52
N GLY A 36 11.46 13.51 -27.88
CA GLY A 36 11.71 14.89 -28.29
C GLY A 36 10.54 15.83 -28.03
N GLY A 37 9.71 15.53 -27.03
CA GLY A 37 8.56 16.34 -26.65
C GLY A 37 8.95 17.67 -25.98
N SER A 38 7.92 18.50 -25.73
CA SER A 38 8.08 19.85 -25.16
C SER A 38 8.75 19.81 -23.79
N LYS A 39 9.64 20.77 -23.52
CA LYS A 39 10.31 20.92 -22.21
C LYS A 39 9.37 21.48 -21.14
N GLU A 40 8.28 22.11 -21.56
CA GLU A 40 7.23 22.64 -20.70
C GLU A 40 6.24 21.55 -20.24
N PHE A 41 6.31 20.34 -20.82
CA PHE A 41 5.46 19.23 -20.39
C PHE A 41 5.72 18.86 -18.94
N GLN A 42 4.68 19.01 -18.12
CA GLN A 42 4.69 18.57 -16.73
C GLN A 42 3.68 17.45 -16.55
N ALA A 43 4.16 16.32 -16.03
CA ALA A 43 3.30 15.24 -15.58
C ALA A 43 2.67 15.61 -14.22
N SER A 44 1.93 16.72 -14.18
CA SER A 44 1.28 17.24 -12.97
C SER A 44 0.18 16.31 -12.45
N SER A 45 -0.29 16.55 -11.23
CA SER A 45 -1.41 15.79 -10.66
C SER A 45 -2.67 15.90 -11.51
N GLY A 46 -2.96 17.08 -12.05
CA GLY A 46 -4.11 17.30 -12.94
C GLY A 46 -3.96 16.60 -14.30
N TRP A 47 -2.73 16.51 -14.84
CA TRP A 47 -2.46 15.69 -16.02
C TRP A 47 -2.70 14.20 -15.72
N LEU A 48 -2.22 13.71 -14.57
CA LEU A 48 -2.40 12.33 -14.15
C LEU A 48 -3.88 11.96 -13.96
N GLU A 49 -4.69 12.83 -13.36
CA GLU A 49 -6.15 12.60 -13.25
C GLU A 49 -6.83 12.52 -14.62
N LYS A 50 -6.53 13.47 -15.53
CA LYS A 50 -7.09 13.45 -16.89
C LYS A 50 -6.65 12.21 -17.67
N PHE A 51 -5.39 11.79 -17.49
CA PHE A 51 -4.85 10.58 -18.09
C PHE A 51 -5.57 9.33 -17.57
N LYS A 52 -5.76 9.23 -16.25
CA LYS A 52 -6.52 8.14 -15.63
C LYS A 52 -7.96 8.09 -16.14
N ASN A 53 -8.65 9.22 -16.16
CA ASN A 53 -10.05 9.28 -16.60
C ASN A 53 -10.20 8.94 -18.09
N SER A 54 -9.32 9.45 -18.95
CA SER A 54 -9.33 9.17 -20.39
C SER A 54 -9.06 7.71 -20.74
N HIS A 55 -8.36 6.99 -19.87
CA HIS A 55 -7.97 5.59 -20.07
C HIS A 55 -8.71 4.62 -19.13
N GLY A 56 -9.71 5.09 -18.38
CA GLY A 56 -10.47 4.25 -17.46
C GLY A 56 -9.61 3.60 -16.37
N ILE A 57 -8.65 4.33 -15.81
CA ILE A 57 -7.73 3.81 -14.81
C ILE A 57 -8.22 4.18 -13.40
N HIS A 58 -8.63 3.19 -12.61
CA HIS A 58 -9.14 3.40 -11.25
C HIS A 58 -8.11 3.02 -10.19
N GLN A 59 -8.06 3.77 -9.09
CA GLN A 59 -7.19 3.50 -7.94
C GLN A 59 -7.93 2.64 -6.91
N LEU A 60 -7.50 1.40 -6.74
CA LEU A 60 -8.07 0.50 -5.73
C LEU A 60 -7.32 0.63 -4.40
N SER A 61 -8.07 0.76 -3.29
CA SER A 61 -7.52 0.67 -1.94
C SER A 61 -7.61 -0.76 -1.43
N ILE A 62 -6.48 -1.40 -1.18
CA ILE A 62 -6.42 -2.66 -0.42
C ILE A 62 -6.57 -2.28 1.05
N VAL A 63 -7.78 -2.38 1.61
CA VAL A 63 -8.04 -2.17 3.03
C VAL A 63 -7.67 -3.46 3.77
N GLY A 64 -6.74 -3.35 4.72
CA GLY A 64 -6.34 -4.45 5.60
C GLY A 64 -7.41 -4.72 6.65
N GLU A 65 -7.71 -6.01 6.82
CA GLU A 65 -8.36 -6.71 7.94
C GLU A 65 -9.23 -5.90 8.91
N LYS A 66 -10.54 -6.17 8.85
CA LYS A 66 -11.53 -5.76 9.84
C LYS A 66 -11.47 -6.77 11.01
N LEU A 67 -10.68 -6.50 12.04
CA LEU A 67 -10.67 -7.33 13.26
C LEU A 67 -11.93 -7.07 14.08
N SER A 68 -12.81 -8.06 14.12
CA SER A 68 -13.96 -8.14 15.03
C SER A 68 -13.54 -8.95 16.25
N SER A 69 -13.02 -8.32 17.29
CA SER A 69 -12.88 -8.97 18.60
C SER A 69 -14.15 -8.74 19.43
N GLY A 70 -14.69 -9.81 20.02
CA GLY A 70 -15.89 -9.76 20.87
C GLY A 70 -15.56 -9.21 22.26
N ILE A 71 -16.46 -8.38 22.80
CA ILE A 71 -16.31 -7.72 24.12
C ILE A 71 -16.06 -8.74 25.24
N GLU A 72 -16.68 -9.92 25.17
CA GLU A 72 -16.58 -10.98 26.17
C GLU A 72 -15.17 -11.57 26.28
N ALA A 73 -14.48 -11.77 25.15
CA ALA A 73 -13.10 -12.24 25.11
C ALA A 73 -12.11 -11.17 25.63
N GLY A 74 -12.46 -9.88 25.53
CA GLY A 74 -11.68 -8.81 26.12
C GLY A 74 -11.74 -8.81 27.66
N ASN A 75 -12.92 -9.06 28.23
CA ASN A 75 -13.12 -9.05 29.67
C ASN A 75 -12.43 -10.23 30.38
N SER A 76 -12.44 -11.43 29.77
CA SER A 76 -11.72 -12.58 30.34
C SER A 76 -10.21 -12.36 30.37
N PHE A 77 -9.64 -11.78 29.30
CA PHE A 77 -8.22 -11.47 29.21
C PHE A 77 -7.76 -10.47 30.28
N VAL A 78 -8.57 -9.42 30.55
CA VAL A 78 -8.24 -8.44 31.60
C VAL A 78 -8.17 -9.08 32.97
N ALA A 79 -9.10 -9.97 33.31
CA ALA A 79 -9.10 -10.67 34.59
C ALA A 79 -7.87 -11.58 34.75
N GLU A 80 -7.54 -12.38 33.72
CA GLU A 80 -6.37 -13.25 33.72
C GLU A 80 -5.05 -12.47 33.87
N LEU A 81 -4.94 -11.32 33.21
CA LEU A 81 -3.76 -10.47 33.29
C LEU A 81 -3.57 -9.88 34.70
N GLN A 82 -4.66 -9.45 35.35
CA GLN A 82 -4.61 -8.91 36.71
C GLN A 82 -4.15 -9.97 37.72
N ASP A 83 -4.69 -11.19 37.64
CA ASP A 83 -4.27 -12.30 38.49
C ASP A 83 -2.79 -12.63 38.31
N PHE A 84 -2.29 -12.59 37.07
CA PHE A 84 -0.88 -12.81 36.77
C PHE A 84 0.04 -11.73 37.38
N ILE A 85 -0.33 -10.45 37.25
CA ILE A 85 0.44 -9.33 37.82
C ILE A 85 0.55 -9.46 39.35
N VAL A 86 -0.55 -9.80 40.03
CA VAL A 86 -0.58 -9.98 41.48
C VAL A 86 0.25 -11.19 41.90
N LYS A 87 0.12 -12.32 41.19
CA LYS A 87 0.85 -13.56 41.48
C LYS A 87 2.36 -13.39 41.35
N GLU A 88 2.82 -12.74 40.28
CA GLU A 88 4.25 -12.55 39.98
C GLU A 88 4.83 -11.29 40.65
N LYS A 89 4.01 -10.51 41.37
CA LYS A 89 4.41 -9.28 42.08
C LYS A 89 5.08 -8.25 41.16
N LEU A 90 4.56 -8.11 39.94
CA LEU A 90 5.14 -7.20 38.94
C LEU A 90 4.85 -5.74 39.31
N THR A 91 5.86 -4.89 39.18
CA THR A 91 5.70 -3.44 39.28
C THR A 91 5.34 -2.84 37.93
N ALA A 92 4.78 -1.63 37.91
CA ALA A 92 4.42 -0.94 36.66
C ALA A 92 5.63 -0.82 35.70
N ASP A 93 6.83 -0.57 36.24
CA ASP A 93 8.07 -0.46 35.46
C ASP A 93 8.49 -1.76 34.75
N GLN A 94 7.92 -2.91 35.17
CA GLN A 94 8.18 -4.22 34.57
C GLN A 94 7.13 -4.61 33.54
N ILE A 95 6.07 -3.81 33.38
CA ILE A 95 4.97 -4.07 32.45
C ILE A 95 5.23 -3.26 31.19
N TYR A 96 5.51 -3.97 30.11
CA TYR A 96 5.73 -3.38 28.80
C TYR A 96 4.58 -3.74 27.87
N ASN A 97 4.04 -2.73 27.19
CA ASN A 97 3.17 -2.97 26.04
C ASN A 97 4.06 -3.21 24.83
N CYS A 98 3.95 -4.43 24.28
CA CYS A 98 4.69 -4.87 23.11
C CYS A 98 3.74 -4.96 21.92
N ASP A 99 4.11 -4.32 20.82
CA ASP A 99 3.42 -4.48 19.54
C ASP A 99 4.41 -4.95 18.47
N GLU A 100 3.95 -5.87 17.62
CA GLU A 100 4.71 -6.30 16.46
C GLU A 100 4.40 -5.37 15.30
N THR A 101 5.37 -4.53 14.94
CA THR A 101 5.31 -3.74 13.73
C THR A 101 6.12 -4.40 12.62
N VAL A 102 5.67 -4.20 11.38
CA VAL A 102 6.34 -4.79 10.22
C VAL A 102 6.94 -3.66 9.39
N LEU A 103 8.27 -3.56 9.38
CA LEU A 103 8.96 -2.62 8.52
C LEU A 103 9.08 -3.20 7.10
N TYR A 104 8.47 -2.52 6.15
CA TYR A 104 8.56 -2.86 4.74
C TYR A 104 9.60 -1.98 4.04
N TRP A 105 10.71 -2.57 3.59
CA TRP A 105 11.77 -1.83 2.89
C TRP A 105 11.75 -2.04 1.36
N ARG A 106 11.02 -3.05 0.87
CA ARG A 106 10.72 -3.27 -0.57
C ARG A 106 9.23 -3.47 -0.83
N ALA A 107 8.35 -2.78 -0.09
CA ALA A 107 6.92 -2.86 -0.39
C ALA A 107 6.58 -2.15 -1.70
N LEU A 108 5.88 -2.88 -2.57
CA LEU A 108 5.18 -2.27 -3.70
C LEU A 108 4.02 -1.40 -3.20
N PRO A 109 3.66 -0.33 -3.93
CA PRO A 109 2.57 0.56 -3.57
C PRO A 109 1.26 -0.18 -3.26
N THR A 110 0.59 0.19 -2.16
CA THR A 110 -0.68 -0.42 -1.70
C THR A 110 -1.86 -0.11 -2.62
N LYS A 111 -1.73 0.94 -3.43
CA LYS A 111 -2.75 1.44 -4.36
C LYS A 111 -2.35 1.06 -5.77
N THR A 112 -3.09 0.14 -6.37
CA THR A 112 -2.91 -0.31 -7.75
C THR A 112 -3.90 0.40 -8.66
N LEU A 113 -3.44 0.72 -9.86
CA LEU A 113 -4.22 1.31 -10.92
C LEU A 113 -4.66 0.20 -11.88
N ALA A 114 -5.98 0.01 -12.07
CA ALA A 114 -6.56 -1.02 -12.94
C ALA A 114 -7.37 -0.38 -14.08
N VAL A 115 -7.36 -0.99 -15.27
CA VAL A 115 -8.07 -0.52 -16.47
C VAL A 115 -9.54 -0.98 -16.46
N VAL A 116 -10.47 -0.15 -16.96
CA VAL A 116 -11.95 -0.33 -16.94
C VAL A 116 -12.48 -1.71 -17.33
N ASN A 117 -11.76 -2.49 -18.14
CA ASN A 117 -12.20 -3.82 -18.59
C ASN A 117 -11.62 -5.00 -17.79
N GLU A 118 -10.85 -4.74 -16.72
CA GLU A 118 -10.37 -5.79 -15.81
C GLU A 118 -11.25 -5.82 -14.55
N ALA A 119 -12.20 -6.76 -14.49
CA ALA A 119 -13.05 -6.96 -13.32
C ALA A 119 -12.25 -7.39 -12.07
N VAL A 120 -11.08 -8.00 -12.27
CA VAL A 120 -10.17 -8.47 -11.22
C VAL A 120 -8.74 -8.36 -11.75
N ALA A 121 -7.92 -7.49 -11.14
CA ALA A 121 -6.48 -7.59 -11.31
C ALA A 121 -6.02 -8.87 -10.57
N PRO A 122 -5.32 -9.81 -11.24
CA PRO A 122 -4.77 -10.99 -10.57
C PRO A 122 -3.96 -10.53 -9.37
N GLY A 123 -4.39 -10.92 -8.18
CA GLY A 123 -3.74 -10.51 -6.94
C GLY A 123 -2.32 -11.04 -6.92
N GLN A 124 -1.36 -10.24 -7.36
CA GLN A 124 0.03 -10.63 -7.26
C GLN A 124 0.37 -10.81 -5.78
N LYS A 125 0.92 -11.99 -5.45
CA LYS A 125 1.46 -12.26 -4.12
C LYS A 125 2.59 -11.26 -3.91
N LYS A 126 2.29 -10.17 -3.18
CA LYS A 126 3.23 -9.07 -2.96
C LYS A 126 4.55 -9.66 -2.48
N MET A 127 5.64 -9.41 -3.21
CA MET A 127 6.97 -9.66 -2.68
C MET A 127 7.16 -8.66 -1.54
N LYS A 128 6.95 -9.12 -0.32
CA LYS A 128 7.00 -8.34 0.90
C LYS A 128 8.29 -8.73 1.61
N ASP A 129 9.40 -8.13 1.20
CA ASP A 129 10.57 -8.19 2.07
C ASP A 129 10.27 -7.29 3.25
N ARG A 130 10.21 -7.94 4.42
CA ARG A 130 9.77 -7.35 5.66
C ARG A 130 10.68 -7.81 6.78
N VAL A 131 10.95 -6.89 7.69
CA VAL A 131 11.60 -7.20 8.95
C VAL A 131 10.53 -7.04 10.02
N PRO A 132 10.13 -8.12 10.73
CA PRO A 132 9.30 -7.98 11.90
C PRO A 132 10.12 -7.27 12.99
N MET A 133 9.52 -6.29 13.62
CA MET A 133 10.12 -5.52 14.70
C MET A 133 9.18 -5.56 15.89
N LEU A 134 9.71 -5.92 17.06
CA LEU A 134 8.99 -5.79 18.32
C LEU A 134 9.32 -4.42 18.91
N LEU A 135 8.29 -3.62 19.16
CA LEU A 135 8.41 -2.36 19.87
C LEU A 135 7.78 -2.53 21.24
N ALA A 136 8.57 -2.27 22.28
CA ALA A 136 8.13 -2.29 23.66
C ALA A 136 8.19 -0.88 24.24
N HIS A 137 7.13 -0.43 24.90
CA HIS A 137 7.15 0.76 25.74
C HIS A 137 6.57 0.45 27.12
N ILE A 138 7.07 1.15 28.13
CA ILE A 138 6.51 1.08 29.48
C ILE A 138 5.12 1.72 29.44
N VAL A 139 4.15 1.03 30.06
CA VAL A 139 2.74 1.46 30.13
C VAL A 139 2.55 2.49 31.25
#